data_AF-A0A0A8ZFW8-F1
#
_entry.id   AF-A0A0A8ZFW8-F1
#
_cell.length_a   1.000
_cell.length_b   1.000
_cell.length_c   1.000
_cell.angle_alpha   90.00
_cell.angle_beta   90.00
_cell.angle_gamma   90.00
#
_symmetry.space_group_name_H-M   'P 1'
#
loop_
_entity.id
_entity.type
_entity.pdbx_description
1 polymer ?
#
loop_
_entity_poly.entity_id
_entity_poly.type
_entity_poly.pdbx_seq_one_letter_code
_entity_poly.pdbx_strand_id
1 'polypeptide(L)' 'MSNNIEGNLPSSIGSLPSELDTMWLSLNKISGTIPQEIGNLKSLTVLLMHDNLFTGNIPSIMELWVNCQF' A
#
# COMPACT_ATOMS: atom_id res chain seq x y z
N MET A 1 2.36 1.33 -18.47
CA MET A 1 2.68 2.78 -18.46
C MET A 1 2.91 3.15 -17.01
N SER A 2 4.03 3.80 -16.68
CA SER A 2 4.28 4.27 -15.31
C SER A 2 3.50 5.56 -15.08
N ASN A 3 2.83 5.64 -13.94
CA ASN A 3 2.26 6.89 -13.46
C ASN A 3 3.37 7.64 -12.71
N ASN A 4 3.51 8.94 -12.92
CA ASN A 4 4.56 9.73 -12.26
C ASN A 4 4.11 10.23 -10.87
N ILE A 5 3.29 9.45 -10.14
CA ILE A 5 2.84 9.85 -8.80
C ILE A 5 4.02 9.76 -7.85
N GLU A 6 4.30 10.86 -7.17
CA GLU A 6 5.43 11.03 -6.26
C GLU A 6 4.96 11.43 -4.85
N GLY A 7 5.88 11.42 -3.90
CA GLY A 7 5.63 11.73 -2.50
C GLY A 7 5.44 10.47 -1.65
N ASN A 8 4.84 10.62 -0.47
CA ASN A 8 4.63 9.54 0.49
C ASN A 8 3.17 9.14 0.55
N LEU A 9 2.92 7.87 0.90
CA LEU A 9 1.58 7.41 1.24
C LEU A 9 1.11 8.09 2.54
N PRO A 10 -0.01 8.82 2.54
CA PRO A 10 -0.51 9.48 3.74
C PRO A 10 -1.20 8.47 4.68
N SER A 11 -1.22 8.76 5.98
CA SER A 11 -1.96 7.95 6.98
C SER A 11 -3.46 7.91 6.72
N SER A 12 -4.00 8.89 6.00
CA SER A 12 -5.40 8.92 5.55
C SER A 12 -5.77 7.77 4.60
N ILE A 13 -4.80 6.99 4.11
CA ILE A 13 -5.06 5.76 3.35
C ILE A 13 -5.95 4.79 4.15
N GLY A 14 -5.83 4.77 5.48
CA GLY A 14 -6.66 3.95 6.35
C GLY A 14 -8.12 4.40 6.46
N SER A 15 -8.49 5.52 5.84
CA SER A 15 -9.84 6.05 5.79
C SER A 15 -10.55 5.78 4.46
N LEU A 16 -9.92 5.04 3.55
CA LEU A 16 -10.59 4.58 2.33
C LEU A 16 -11.74 3.61 2.66
N PRO A 17 -12.71 3.44 1.74
CA PRO A 17 -13.87 2.58 1.97
C PRO A 17 -13.49 1.19 2.47
N SER A 18 -14.24 0.68 3.44
CA SER A 18 -14.00 -0.63 4.06
C SER A 18 -14.17 -1.78 3.09
N GLU A 19 -14.89 -1.58 1.99
CA GLU A 19 -15.18 -2.57 0.95
C GLU A 19 -14.05 -2.68 -0.09
N LEU A 20 -13.01 -1.83 0.00
CA LEU A 20 -11.90 -1.86 -0.94
C LEU A 20 -11.17 -3.21 -0.85
N ASP A 21 -11.18 -3.99 -1.93
CA ASP A 21 -10.58 -5.32 -2.00
C ASP A 21 -9.18 -5.32 -2.62
N THR A 22 -8.92 -4.37 -3.52
CA THR A 22 -7.75 -4.33 -4.38
C THR A 22 -7.23 -2.92 -4.48
N MET A 23 -5.93 -2.76 -4.25
CA MET A 23 -5.24 -1.48 -4.39
C MET A 23 -3.98 -1.66 -5.24
N TRP A 24 -3.93 -0.90 -6.34
CA TRP A 24 -2.79 -0.90 -7.27
C TRP A 24 -2.07 0.44 -7.19
N LEU A 25 -0.84 0.39 -6.66
CA LEU A 25 0.06 1.54 -6.57
C LEU A 25 1.34 1.31 -7.38
N SER A 26 1.49 0.15 -8.02
CA SER A 26 2.70 -0.20 -8.76
C SER A 26 3.06 0.78 -9.87
N LEU A 27 4.33 0.78 -10.27
CA LEU A 27 4.86 1.59 -11.39
C LEU A 27 4.72 3.10 -11.15
N ASN A 28 5.05 3.55 -9.93
CA ASN A 28 5.04 4.96 -9.53
C ASN A 28 6.40 5.37 -8.92
N LYS A 29 6.47 6.59 -8.38
CA LYS A 29 7.64 7.13 -7.66
C LYS A 29 7.29 7.42 -6.20
N ILE A 30 6.39 6.64 -5.61
CA ILE A 30 6.00 6.80 -4.21
C ILE A 30 7.17 6.34 -3.33
N SER A 31 7.49 7.13 -2.31
CA SER A 31 8.63 6.96 -1.43
C SER A 31 8.22 6.96 0.04
N GLY A 32 9.19 6.77 0.94
CA GLY A 32 8.95 6.70 2.38
C GLY A 32 8.45 5.33 2.83
N THR A 33 7.84 5.27 4.01
CA THR A 33 7.36 4.02 4.62
C THR A 33 5.89 3.76 4.32
N ILE A 34 5.48 2.50 4.35
CA ILE A 34 4.06 2.12 4.30
C ILE A 34 3.40 2.50 5.64
N PRO A 35 2.31 3.31 5.65
CA PRO A 35 1.61 3.66 6.88
C PRO A 35 0.95 2.44 7.52
N GLN A 36 1.02 2.33 8.85
CA GLN A 36 0.36 1.24 9.60
C GLN A 36 -1.18 1.28 9.45
N GLU A 37 -1.73 2.46 9.16
CA GLU A 37 -3.16 2.72 8.99
C GLU A 37 -3.75 1.95 7.80
N ILE A 38 -2.94 1.46 6.87
CA ILE A 38 -3.39 0.55 5.81
C ILE A 38 -4.03 -0.73 6.38
N GLY A 39 -3.68 -1.11 7.61
CA GLY A 39 -4.32 -2.19 8.36
C GLY A 39 -5.78 -1.94 8.73
N ASN A 40 -6.31 -0.73 8.53
CA ASN A 40 -7.73 -0.41 8.72
C ASN A 40 -8.59 -0.88 7.55
N LEU A 41 -7.99 -1.16 6.38
CA LEU A 41 -8.70 -1.60 5.18
C LEU A 41 -9.05 -3.09 5.26
N LYS A 42 -10.01 -3.45 6.10
CA LYS A 42 -10.26 -4.85 6.50
C LYS A 42 -10.65 -5.80 5.36
N SER A 43 -11.20 -5.28 4.27
CA SER A 43 -11.55 -6.11 3.09
C SER A 43 -10.46 -6.14 2.03
N LEU A 44 -9.38 -5.38 2.19
CA LEU A 44 -8.30 -5.36 1.22
C LEU A 44 -7.61 -6.73 1.27
N THR A 45 -7.43 -7.34 0.10
CA THR A 45 -6.85 -8.68 -0.06
C THR A 45 -5.71 -8.67 -1.07
N VAL A 46 -5.72 -7.70 -1.99
CA VAL A 46 -4.69 -7.52 -3.00
C VAL A 46 -4.11 -6.12 -2.86
N LEU A 47 -2.81 -6.04 -2.58
CA LEU A 47 -2.05 -4.80 -2.58
C LEU A 47 -0.83 -4.98 -3.46
N LEU A 48 -0.79 -4.25 -4.57
CA LEU A 48 0.34 -4.24 -5.51
C LEU A 48 1.07 -2.91 -5.40
N MET A 49 2.34 -2.94 -5.03
CA MET A 49 3.16 -1.74 -4.79
C MET A 49 4.55 -1.79 -5.46
N HIS A 50 4.83 -2.82 -6.26
CA HIS A 50 6.11 -3.00 -6.94
C HIS A 50 6.48 -1.82 -7.84
N ASP A 51 7.77 -1.66 -8.16
CA ASP A 51 8.27 -0.54 -8.95
C ASP A 51 7.88 0.83 -8.35
N ASN A 52 8.21 1.01 -7.08
CA ASN A 52 8.16 2.26 -6.32
C ASN A 52 9.46 2.45 -5.52
N LEU A 53 9.53 3.49 -4.70
CA LEU A 53 10.68 3.87 -3.87
C LEU A 53 10.39 3.69 -2.37
N PHE A 54 9.52 2.74 -2.00
CA PHE A 54 9.21 2.45 -0.60
C PHE A 54 10.45 1.97 0.17
N THR A 55 10.53 2.35 1.44
CA THR A 55 11.62 2.03 2.35
C THR A 55 11.06 1.64 3.72
N GLY A 56 11.93 1.13 4.61
CA GLY A 56 11.53 0.68 5.95
C GLY A 56 10.94 -0.73 5.96
N ASN A 57 10.35 -1.09 7.10
CA ASN A 57 9.80 -2.43 7.30
C ASN A 57 8.37 -2.52 6.79
N ILE A 58 8.01 -3.70 6.30
CA ILE A 58 6.62 -4.04 6.04
C ILE A 58 5.87 -4.00 7.38
N PRO A 59 4.74 -3.28 7.48
CA PRO A 59 3.94 -3.27 8.71
C PRO A 59 3.54 -4.70 9.07
N SER A 60 3.71 -5.10 10.33
CA SER A 60 3.40 -6.46 10.82
C SER A 60 1.97 -6.91 10.52
N ILE A 61 1.05 -5.95 10.33
CA ILE A 61 -0.33 -6.25 9.93
C ILE A 61 -0.40 -6.95 8.56
N MET A 62 0.56 -6.73 7.65
CA MET A 62 0.61 -7.36 6.33
C MET A 62 1.18 -8.78 6.34
N GLU A 63 1.86 -9.20 7.42
CA GLU A 63 2.28 -10.60 7.57
C GLU A 63 1.07 -11.55 7.68
N LEU A 64 -0.11 -11.02 8.04
CA LEU A 64 -1.38 -11.74 8.04
C LEU A 64 -2.05 -11.82 6.64
N TRP A 65 -1.54 -11.07 5.65
CA TRP A 65 -2.13 -10.88 4.33
C TRP A 65 -1.29 -11.66 3.32
N VAL A 66 -1.49 -12.97 3.29
CA VAL A 66 -0.57 -13.96 2.69
C VAL A 66 -0.53 -13.95 1.14
N ASN A 67 -0.84 -12.83 0.46
CA ASN A 67 -0.84 -12.72 -1.01
C ASN A 67 -0.27 -11.40 -1.57
N CYS A 68 0.40 -10.56 -0.77
CA CYS A 68 1.03 -9.35 -1.30
C CYS A 68 2.26 -9.70 -2.14
N GLN A 69 2.24 -9.36 -3.44
CA GLN A 69 3.41 -9.44 -4.33
C GLN A 69 4.12 -8.08 -4.31
N PHE A 70 5.37 -8.09 -3.86
CA PHE A 70 6.24 -6.91 -3.72
C PHE A 70 6.97 -6.57 -5.00
#